data_AF-A0A4R3E741-F1
#
_entry.id   AF-A0A4R3E741-F1
#
_cell.length_a   1.000
_cell.length_b   1.000
_cell.length_c   1.000
_cell.angle_alpha   90.00
_cell.angle_beta   90.00
_cell.angle_gamma   90.00
#
_symmetry.space_group_name_H-M   'P 1'
#
loop_
_entity.id
_entity.type
_entity.pdbx_description
1 polymer ?
#
loop_
_entity_poly.entity_id
_entity_poly.type
_entity_poly.pdbx_seq_one_letter_code
_entity_poly.pdbx_strand_id
1 'polypeptide(L)' 'MAGRSEIRTNWTITASDGDRTLDSAKDAAAFIKANMGRGEHFEVNAPTQLSALDLRYFEAQHMETTFNLGSVDYL' A
#
# COMPACT_ATOMS: atom_id res chain seq x y z
N MET A 1 13.17 -20.10 25.27
CA MET A 1 13.60 -19.96 23.86
C MET A 1 12.77 -18.86 23.26
N ALA A 2 13.35 -17.67 23.05
CA ALA A 2 12.62 -16.54 22.48
C ALA A 2 12.29 -16.87 21.02
N GLY A 3 10.99 -16.89 20.69
CA GLY A 3 10.53 -17.06 19.32
C GLY A 3 11.15 -15.98 18.45
N ARG A 4 11.75 -16.39 17.32
CA ARG A 4 12.03 -15.44 16.24
C ARG A 4 10.70 -14.78 15.93
N SER A 5 10.57 -13.49 16.20
CA SER A 5 9.54 -12.67 15.57
C SER A 5 9.70 -12.87 14.08
N GLU A 6 8.83 -13.68 13.50
CA GLU A 6 8.72 -13.84 12.05
C GLU A 6 8.44 -12.43 11.52
N ILE A 7 9.42 -11.88 10.81
CA ILE A 7 9.33 -10.52 10.28
C ILE A 7 8.10 -10.52 9.37
N ARG A 8 7.02 -9.86 9.80
CA ARG A 8 5.83 -9.71 8.98
C ARG A 8 6.23 -8.91 7.75
N THR A 9 6.31 -9.59 6.61
CA THR A 9 6.55 -8.99 5.29
C THR A 9 5.27 -8.54 4.62
N ASN A 10 4.12 -8.94 5.17
CA ASN A 10 2.84 -8.78 4.52
C ASN A 10 2.17 -7.47 4.93
N TRP A 11 1.48 -6.86 3.98
CA TRP A 11 0.62 -5.70 4.18
C TRP A 11 -0.69 -6.15 4.82
N THR A 12 -1.15 -5.45 5.85
CA THR A 12 -2.46 -5.72 6.45
C THR A 12 -3.39 -4.54 6.19
N ILE A 13 -4.58 -4.81 5.69
CA ILE A 13 -5.64 -3.83 5.52
C ILE A 13 -6.77 -4.22 6.46
N THR A 14 -7.11 -3.32 7.37
CA THR A 14 -8.28 -3.45 8.23
C THR A 14 -9.43 -2.67 7.59
N ALA A 15 -10.51 -3.37 7.28
CA ALA A 15 -11.75 -2.84 6.72
C ALA A 15 -12.93 -3.22 7.63
N SER A 16 -14.11 -2.67 7.34
CA SER A 16 -15.34 -2.99 8.10
C SER A 16 -15.76 -4.45 8.00
N ASP A 17 -15.41 -5.15 6.92
CA ASP A 17 -15.71 -6.57 6.69
C ASP A 17 -14.63 -7.52 7.25
N GLY A 18 -13.53 -6.97 7.80
CA GLY A 18 -12.47 -7.70 8.48
C GLY A 18 -11.07 -7.36 7.97
N ASP A 19 -10.09 -8.06 8.55
CA ASP A 19 -8.68 -7.90 8.19
C ASP A 19 -8.31 -8.72 6.94
N ARG A 20 -7.50 -8.11 6.08
CA ARG A 20 -6.92 -8.74 4.90
C ARG A 20 -5.41 -8.63 4.92
N THR A 21 -4.73 -9.75 4.72
CA THR A 21 -3.28 -9.81 4.57
C THR A 21 -2.94 -9.98 3.09
N LEU A 22 -2.01 -9.16 2.60
CA LEU A 22 -1.61 -9.08 1.20
C LEU A 22 -0.09 -9.10 1.09
N ASP A 23 0.42 -9.73 0.04
CA ASP A 23 1.85 -10.04 -0.08
C ASP A 23 2.68 -8.86 -0.60
N SER A 24 2.04 -7.84 -1.20
CA SER A 24 2.74 -6.67 -1.76
C SER A 24 1.97 -5.37 -1.60
N ALA A 25 2.68 -4.25 -1.67
CA ALA A 25 2.12 -2.90 -1.66
C ALA A 25 1.19 -2.66 -2.86
N LYS A 26 1.52 -3.28 -4.00
CA LYS A 26 0.70 -3.21 -5.22
C LYS A 26 -0.64 -3.89 -5.02
N ASP A 27 -0.66 -5.07 -4.39
CA ASP A 27 -1.89 -5.81 -4.12
C ASP A 27 -2.74 -5.08 -3.08
N ALA A 28 -2.09 -4.49 -2.06
CA ALA A 28 -2.75 -3.62 -1.09
C ALA A 28 -3.43 -2.41 -1.76
N ALA A 29 -2.71 -1.70 -2.64
CA ALA A 29 -3.27 -0.58 -3.38
C ALA A 29 -4.43 -1.00 -4.31
N ALA A 30 -4.31 -2.14 -4.99
CA ALA A 30 -5.36 -2.67 -5.84
C ALA A 30 -6.62 -3.04 -5.04
N PHE A 31 -6.45 -3.65 -3.87
CA PHE A 31 -7.55 -3.98 -2.97
C PHE A 31 -8.30 -2.72 -2.51
N ILE A 32 -7.57 -1.69 -2.06
CA ILE A 32 -8.18 -0.42 -1.63
C ILE A 32 -8.94 0.21 -2.79
N LYS A 33 -8.31 0.34 -3.96
CA LYS A 33 -8.94 0.95 -5.15
C LYS A 33 -10.22 0.23 -5.58
N ALA A 34 -10.25 -1.09 -5.48
CA ALA A 34 -11.44 -1.89 -5.79
C ALA A 34 -12.60 -1.68 -4.79
N ASN A 35 -12.32 -1.27 -3.55
CA ASN A 35 -13.32 -1.12 -2.49
C ASN A 35 -13.59 0.35 -2.08
N MET A 36 -12.80 1.32 -2.55
CA MET A 36 -12.97 2.77 -2.24
C MET A 36 -14.36 3.33 -2.57
N GLY A 37 -15.07 2.76 -3.56
CA GLY A 37 -16.42 3.22 -3.94
C GLY A 37 -17.53 2.86 -2.95
N ARG A 38 -17.22 2.11 -1.88
CA ARG A 38 -18.21 1.59 -0.92
C ARG A 38 -18.39 2.47 0.32
N GLY A 39 -17.64 3.56 0.43
CA GLY A 39 -17.64 4.40 1.63
C GLY A 39 -16.99 3.73 2.85
N GLU A 40 -16.22 2.66 2.63
CA GLU A 40 -15.47 2.00 3.70
C GLU A 40 -14.23 2.80 4.09
N HIS A 41 -13.95 2.81 5.39
CA HIS A 41 -12.68 3.27 5.92
C HIS A 41 -11.68 2.12 5.93
N PHE A 42 -10.51 2.36 5.36
CA PHE A 42 -9.40 1.39 5.35
C PHE A 42 -8.28 1.89 6.25
N GLU A 43 -7.82 1.06 7.17
CA GLU A 43 -6.56 1.26 7.86
C GLU A 43 -5.50 0.37 7.20
N VAL A 44 -4.37 0.97 6.81
CA VAL A 44 -3.28 0.27 6.12
C VAL A 44 -2.09 0.14 7.07
N ASN A 45 -1.78 -1.09 7.42
CA ASN A 45 -0.67 -1.47 8.27
C ASN A 45 0.47 -2.04 7.41
N ALA A 46 1.49 -1.20 7.17
CA ALA A 46 2.67 -1.56 6.40
C ALA A 46 3.63 -2.46 7.20
N PRO A 47 4.38 -3.37 6.55
CA PRO A 47 5.43 -4.12 7.22
C PRO A 47 6.57 -3.20 7.67
N THR A 48 7.27 -3.58 8.75
CA THR A 48 8.38 -2.77 9.32
C THR A 48 9.56 -2.63 8.35
N GLN A 49 9.72 -3.58 7.43
CA GLN A 49 10.71 -3.53 6.36
C GLN A 49 9.99 -3.70 5.02
N LEU A 50 10.25 -2.78 4.11
CA LEU A 50 9.74 -2.87 2.75
C LEU A 50 10.65 -3.77 1.90
N SER A 51 10.03 -4.59 1.06
CA SER A 51 10.75 -5.33 0.03
C SER A 51 11.29 -4.36 -1.04
N ALA A 52 12.33 -4.77 -1.78
CA ALA A 52 12.82 -4.00 -2.92
C ALA A 52 11.73 -3.77 -4.00
N LEU A 53 10.76 -4.68 -4.09
CA LEU A 53 9.63 -4.56 -5.02
C LEU A 53 8.66 -3.46 -4.57
N ASP A 54 8.31 -3.42 -3.28
CA ASP A 54 7.41 -2.41 -2.72
C ASP A 54 8.05 -1.02 -2.76
N LEU A 55 9.35 -0.91 -2.47
CA LEU A 55 10.09 0.34 -2.60
C LEU A 55 10.02 0.89 -4.03
N ARG A 56 10.32 0.06 -5.03
CA ARG A 56 10.21 0.45 -6.45
C ARG A 56 8.80 0.84 -6.85
N TYR A 57 7.80 0.16 -6.30
CA TYR A 57 6.40 0.51 -6.53
C TYR A 57 6.08 1.93 -6.01
N PHE A 58 6.49 2.26 -4.79
CA PHE A 58 6.30 3.61 -4.24
C PHE A 58 7.08 4.68 -5.00
N GLU A 59 8.33 4.41 -5.37
CA GLU A 59 9.13 5.32 -6.20
C GLU A 59 8.44 5.60 -7.54
N ALA A 60 7.93 4.56 -8.20
CA ALA A 60 7.18 4.69 -9.45
C ALA A 60 5.89 5.51 -9.27
N GLN A 61 5.13 5.26 -8.20
CA GLN A 61 3.92 6.05 -7.88
C GLN A 61 4.25 7.52 -7.59
N HIS A 62 5.35 7.78 -6.88
CA HIS A 62 5.80 9.13 -6.58
C HIS A 62 6.26 9.86 -7.85
N MET A 63 6.99 9.18 -8.75
CA MET A 63 7.38 9.72 -10.05
C MET A 63 6.15 10.03 -10.91
N GLU A 64 5.21 9.08 -11.05
CA GLU A 64 3.96 9.26 -11.78
C GLU A 64 3.18 10.48 -11.27
N THR A 65 3.04 10.61 -9.95
CA THR A 65 2.40 11.77 -9.32
C THR A 65 3.13 13.07 -9.63
N THR A 66 4.48 13.07 -9.58
CA THR A 66 5.29 14.26 -9.87
C THR A 66 5.14 14.73 -11.31
N PHE A 67 5.17 13.82 -12.29
CA PHE A 67 5.03 14.18 -13.71
C PHE A 67 3.59 14.54 -14.09
N ASN A 68 2.59 13.87 -13.49
CA ASN A 68 1.18 14.18 -13.76
C ASN A 68 0.74 15.50 -13.08
N LEU A 69 1.25 15.82 -11.89
CA LEU A 69 0.99 17.11 -11.23
C LEU A 69 1.82 18.26 -11.82
N GLY A 70 3.01 18.00 -12.36
CA GLY A 70 3.81 18.99 -13.10
C GLY A 70 3.22 19.40 -14.46
N SER A 71 2.08 18.80 -14.86
CA SER A 71 1.36 19.13 -16.09
C SER A 71 0.19 20.10 -15.86
N VAL A 72 -0.01 20.59 -14.63
CA VAL A 72 -1.05 21.58 -14.31
C VAL A 72 -0.38 22.94 -14.13
N ASP A 73 -0.52 23.76 -15.17
CA ASP A 73 -0.32 25.21 -15.25
C ASP A 73 1.10 25.81 -15.15
N TYR A 74 1.67 26.04 -16.34
CA TYR A 74 2.22 27.37 -16.67
C TYR A 74 1.50 27.86 -17.94
N LEU A 75 0.32 28.45 -17.78
CA LEU A 75 -0.31 29.36 -18.76
C LEU A 75 -0.51 30.72 -18.11
#